data_AF-A0A401QEY1-F1
#
_entry.id   AF-A0A401QEY1-F1
#
_cell.length_a   1.000
_cell.length_b   1.000
_cell.length_c   1.000
_cell.angle_alpha   90.00
_cell.angle_beta   90.00
_cell.angle_gamma   90.00
#
_symmetry.space_group_name_H-M   'P 1'
#
loop_
_entity.id
_entity.type
_entity.pdbx_description
1 polymer ?
#
loop_
_entity_poly.entity_id
_entity_poly.type
_entity_poly.pdbx_seq_one_letter_code
_entity_poly.pdbx_strand_id
1 'polypeptide(L)'
;ILAGIYPIAQIQEPYTSVGYLATRIPVPKLLKLRHPNMEEDRSGEQAEAKFTAWDICEAWAEKRGYKTAKAARNDVYRAANSILRLSVDGRLCLCMRPPGYTVQKGEHQVNLGSQVSVWGVRPDLSLE
;
A
#
# COMPACT_ATOMS: atom_id res chain seq x y z
N ILE A 1 2.00 -9.18 11.84
CA ILE A 1 0.85 -8.47 11.24
C ILE A 1 0.79 -8.71 9.73
N LEU A 2 1.73 -8.19 8.93
CA LEU A 2 1.70 -8.33 7.46
C LEU A 2 1.74 -9.78 6.97
N ALA A 3 2.42 -10.66 7.69
CA ALA A 3 2.45 -12.10 7.42
C ALA A 3 1.24 -12.88 7.95
N GLY A 4 0.20 -12.21 8.46
CA GLY A 4 -0.99 -12.86 9.04
C GLY A 4 -0.80 -13.51 10.42
N ILE A 5 0.42 -13.50 10.97
CA ILE A 5 0.77 -14.16 12.25
C ILE A 5 0.06 -13.55 13.48
N TYR A 6 -0.31 -12.26 13.42
CA TYR A 6 -0.93 -11.54 14.53
C TYR A 6 -2.26 -10.93 14.10
N PRO A 7 -3.35 -11.05 14.91
CA PRO A 7 -4.68 -10.60 14.53
C PRO A 7 -4.75 -9.08 14.37
N ILE A 8 -5.30 -8.63 13.24
CA ILE A 8 -5.39 -7.19 12.90
C ILE A 8 -6.27 -6.42 13.88
N ALA A 9 -7.32 -7.06 14.41
CA ALA A 9 -8.27 -6.42 15.32
C ALA A 9 -7.68 -6.01 16.68
N GLN A 10 -6.51 -6.53 17.05
CA GLN A 10 -5.85 -6.25 18.34
C GLN A 10 -4.75 -5.19 18.24
N ILE A 11 -4.51 -4.65 17.05
CA ILE A 11 -3.40 -3.71 16.82
C ILE A 11 -3.75 -2.33 17.36
N GLN A 12 -2.93 -1.80 18.26
CA GLN A 12 -3.08 -0.43 18.76
C GLN A 12 -2.68 0.61 17.70
N GLU A 13 -1.61 0.36 16.95
CA GLU A 13 -1.05 1.30 15.96
C GLU A 13 -0.89 0.65 14.57
N PRO A 14 -1.93 0.67 13.71
CA PRO A 14 -1.86 0.08 12.38
C PRO A 14 -1.00 0.91 11.41
N TYR A 15 -0.78 2.20 11.70
CA TYR A 15 -0.07 3.13 10.81
C TYR A 15 1.38 2.73 10.54
N THR A 16 2.10 2.29 11.57
CA THR A 16 3.50 1.86 11.45
C THR A 16 3.63 0.66 10.50
N SER A 17 2.68 -0.27 10.56
CA SER A 17 2.64 -1.43 9.67
C SER A 17 2.35 -1.02 8.21
N VAL A 18 1.45 -0.05 8.00
CA VAL A 18 1.18 0.51 6.67
C VAL A 18 2.38 1.27 6.13
N GLY A 19 3.08 2.05 6.94
CA GLY A 19 4.31 2.75 6.55
C GLY A 19 5.43 1.80 6.15
N TYR A 20 5.60 0.69 6.89
CA TYR A 20 6.54 -0.36 6.52
C TYR A 20 6.19 -0.97 5.15
N LEU A 21 4.90 -1.22 4.90
CA LEU A 21 4.41 -1.75 3.63
C LEU A 21 4.63 -0.76 2.47
N ALA A 22 4.33 0.52 2.69
CA ALA A 22 4.52 1.60 1.70
C ALA A 22 5.99 1.82 1.32
N THR A 23 6.94 1.46 2.19
CA THR A 23 8.38 1.55 1.89
C THR A 23 8.82 0.46 0.90
N ARG A 24 8.11 -0.68 0.87
CA ARG A 24 8.47 -1.83 0.02
C ARG A 24 7.66 -1.90 -1.26
N ILE A 25 6.43 -1.40 -1.22
CA ILE A 25 5.44 -1.50 -2.30
C ILE A 25 4.92 -0.09 -2.63
N PRO A 26 4.71 0.26 -3.91
CA PRO A 26 4.07 1.52 -4.28
C PRO A 26 2.56 1.49 -4.00
N VAL A 27 2.17 1.49 -2.71
CA VAL A 27 0.77 1.44 -2.24
C VAL A 27 -0.12 2.50 -2.88
N PRO A 28 0.27 3.79 -2.99
CA PRO A 28 -0.58 4.81 -3.58
C PRO A 28 -0.93 4.52 -5.03
N LYS A 29 0.03 3.98 -5.80
CA LYS A 29 -0.17 3.63 -7.21
C LYS A 29 -1.09 2.42 -7.35
N LEU A 30 -0.87 1.38 -6.53
CA LEU A 30 -1.69 0.15 -6.55
C LEU A 30 -3.15 0.43 -6.16
N LEU A 31 -3.35 1.22 -5.11
CA LEU A 31 -4.67 1.59 -4.63
C LEU A 31 -5.29 2.73 -5.45
N LYS A 32 -4.60 3.27 -6.47
CA LYS A 32 -5.01 4.44 -7.27
C LYS A 32 -5.51 5.58 -6.38
N LEU A 33 -4.67 5.96 -5.41
CA LEU A 33 -4.94 7.05 -4.47
C LEU A 33 -4.53 8.39 -5.07
N ARG A 34 -5.27 9.44 -4.72
CA ARG A 34 -4.90 10.83 -5.01
C ARG A 34 -4.24 11.42 -3.77
N HIS A 35 -3.20 12.23 -3.96
CA HIS A 35 -2.52 12.87 -2.83
C HIS A 35 -3.38 14.04 -2.33
N PRO A 36 -3.59 14.21 -1.02
CA PRO A 36 -4.43 15.30 -0.47
C PRO A 36 -3.91 16.70 -0.83
N ASN A 37 -2.58 16.88 -0.92
CA ASN A 37 -1.95 18.15 -1.31
C ASN A 37 -1.84 18.42 -2.82
N MET A 38 -2.32 17.53 -3.69
CA MET A 38 -2.40 17.80 -5.13
C MET A 38 -3.82 18.28 -5.45
N GLU A 39 -4.04 19.58 -5.28
CA GLU A 39 -5.18 20.26 -5.88
C GLU A 39 -5.06 20.17 -7.41
N GLU A 40 -6.12 19.65 -8.04
CA GLU A 40 -6.59 19.77 -9.44
C GLU A 40 -5.67 20.17 -10.62
N ASP A 41 -4.36 19.96 -10.57
CA ASP A 41 -3.51 20.18 -11.73
C ASP A 41 -3.60 18.98 -12.68
N ARG A 42 -4.35 19.22 -13.76
CA ARG A 42 -4.60 18.36 -14.92
C ARG A 42 -3.34 18.12 -15.77
N SER A 43 -2.21 17.80 -15.16
CA SER A 43 -1.03 17.28 -15.84
C SER A 43 -0.76 15.89 -15.29
N GLY A 44 -0.74 14.89 -16.17
CA GLY A 44 -0.67 13.45 -15.85
C GLY A 44 0.62 12.98 -15.15
N GLU A 45 1.36 13.88 -14.53
CA GLU A 45 2.56 13.61 -13.75
C GLU A 45 2.15 13.62 -12.28
N GLN A 46 1.83 12.43 -11.75
CA GLN A 46 1.88 12.16 -10.31
C GLN A 46 3.36 12.25 -9.88
N ALA A 47 3.89 13.48 -9.88
CA ALA A 47 5.25 13.81 -9.56
C ALA A 47 5.46 13.46 -8.09
N GLU A 48 6.07 12.30 -7.84
CA GLU A 48 6.84 11.87 -6.65
C GLU A 48 6.56 12.56 -5.30
N ALA A 49 5.31 12.94 -5.01
CA ALA A 49 4.94 13.46 -3.73
C ALA A 49 5.16 12.32 -2.74
N LYS A 50 6.06 12.55 -1.78
CA LYS A 50 6.35 11.58 -0.72
C LYS A 50 5.09 11.39 0.11
N PHE A 51 4.32 10.36 -0.24
CA PHE A 51 3.21 9.90 0.57
C PHE A 51 3.72 9.47 1.94
N THR A 52 3.21 10.11 2.99
CA THR A 52 3.39 9.59 4.34
C THR A 52 2.40 8.46 4.61
N ALA A 53 2.65 7.65 5.63
CA ALA A 53 1.71 6.59 6.03
C ALA A 53 0.33 7.16 6.40
N TRP A 54 0.29 8.38 6.93
CA TRP A 54 -0.94 9.08 7.26
C TRP A 54 -1.71 9.48 6.00
N ASP A 55 -1.05 10.13 5.03
CA ASP A 55 -1.68 10.58 3.78
C ASP A 55 -2.28 9.42 2.99
N ILE A 56 -1.59 8.26 2.99
CA ILE A 56 -2.09 7.03 2.34
C ILE A 56 -3.40 6.58 3.00
N CYS A 57 -3.43 6.55 4.33
CA CYS A 57 -4.60 6.10 5.06
C CYS A 57 -5.76 7.09 4.96
N GLU A 58 -5.46 8.39 4.94
CA GLU A 58 -6.46 9.45 4.74
C GLU A 58 -7.07 9.39 3.34
N ALA A 59 -6.24 9.33 2.29
CA ALA A 59 -6.71 9.19 0.91
C ALA A 59 -7.51 7.89 0.69
N TRP A 60 -7.14 6.81 1.38
CA TRP A 60 -7.91 5.56 1.35
C TRP A 60 -9.24 5.66 2.09
N ALA A 61 -9.28 6.35 3.23
CA ALA A 61 -10.52 6.64 3.95
C ALA A 61 -11.48 7.45 3.09
N GLU A 62 -11.00 8.48 2.41
CA GLU A 62 -11.80 9.29 1.50
C GLU A 62 -12.36 8.45 0.33
N LYS A 63 -11.50 7.68 -0.33
CA LYS A 63 -11.88 6.82 -1.46
C LYS A 63 -12.93 5.77 -1.10
N ARG A 64 -12.85 5.19 0.10
CA ARG A 64 -13.79 4.18 0.62
C ARG A 64 -14.99 4.78 1.36
N GLY A 65 -15.01 6.10 1.57
CA GLY A 65 -16.08 6.77 2.33
C GLY A 65 -16.05 6.47 3.84
N TYR A 66 -14.89 6.11 4.41
CA TYR A 66 -14.76 5.93 5.85
C TYR A 66 -14.78 7.28 6.56
N LYS A 67 -15.95 7.64 7.10
CA LYS A 67 -16.15 8.89 7.84
C LYS A 67 -16.65 8.60 9.25
N THR A 68 -16.19 9.41 10.19
CA THR A 68 -16.65 9.38 11.59
C THR A 68 -18.03 10.02 11.71
N ALA A 69 -18.92 9.39 12.49
CA ALA A 69 -20.32 9.81 12.61
C ALA A 69 -20.52 11.23 13.18
N LYS A 70 -19.60 11.69 14.04
CA LYS A 70 -19.77 12.93 14.82
C LYS A 70 -19.29 14.19 14.12
N ALA A 71 -18.33 14.08 13.20
CA ALA A 71 -17.66 15.25 12.59
C ALA A 71 -17.37 15.08 11.09
N ALA A 72 -17.86 14.01 10.46
CA ALA A 72 -17.60 13.65 9.07
C ALA A 72 -16.11 13.63 8.67
N ARG A 73 -15.20 13.53 9.66
CA ARG A 73 -13.76 13.43 9.43
C ARG A 73 -13.41 12.04 8.91
N ASN A 74 -12.40 11.98 8.04
CA ASN A 74 -11.86 10.74 7.50
C ASN A 74 -11.38 9.83 8.64
N ASP A 75 -11.88 8.59 8.67
CA ASP A 75 -11.49 7.58 9.66
C ASP A 75 -10.24 6.83 9.19
N VAL A 76 -9.09 7.41 9.56
CA VAL A 76 -7.75 6.94 9.18
C VAL A 76 -7.43 5.57 9.79
N TYR A 77 -7.93 5.27 11.00
CA TYR A 77 -7.68 4.01 11.68
C TYR A 77 -8.41 2.85 11.00
N ARG A 78 -9.70 3.05 10.66
CA ARG A 78 -10.48 2.07 9.89
C ARG A 78 -9.88 1.83 8.51
N ALA A 79 -9.41 2.90 7.85
CA ALA A 79 -8.68 2.80 6.59
C ALA A 79 -7.41 1.95 6.74
N ALA A 80 -6.56 2.22 7.72
CA ALA A 80 -5.33 1.46 7.95
C ALA A 80 -5.61 -0.03 8.16
N ASN A 81 -6.61 -0.37 8.99
CA ASN A 81 -7.01 -1.77 9.22
C ASN A 81 -7.49 -2.48 7.94
N SER A 82 -8.23 -1.78 7.08
CA SER A 82 -8.65 -2.36 5.80
C SER A 82 -7.46 -2.60 4.86
N ILE A 83 -6.46 -1.70 4.80
CA ILE A 83 -5.23 -1.90 4.00
C ILE A 83 -4.45 -3.13 4.49
N LEU A 84 -4.33 -3.30 5.80
CA LEU A 84 -3.65 -4.48 6.36
C LEU A 84 -4.39 -5.78 6.00
N ARG A 85 -5.72 -5.76 5.98
CA ARG A 85 -6.53 -6.92 5.53
C ARG A 85 -6.30 -7.22 4.06
N LEU A 86 -6.31 -6.21 3.18
CA LEU A 86 -5.98 -6.39 1.75
C LEU A 86 -4.59 -7.00 1.52
N SER A 87 -3.66 -6.72 2.44
CA SER A 87 -2.30 -7.25 2.40
C SER A 87 -2.25 -8.73 2.79
N VAL A 88 -2.96 -9.10 3.85
CA VAL A 88 -3.08 -10.51 4.29
C VAL A 88 -3.88 -11.35 3.31
N ASP A 89 -4.93 -10.77 2.69
CA ASP A 89 -5.72 -11.41 1.63
C ASP A 89 -4.91 -11.64 0.34
N GLY A 90 -3.72 -11.04 0.22
CA GLY A 90 -2.87 -11.16 -0.97
C GLY A 90 -3.30 -10.27 -2.14
N ARG A 91 -4.14 -9.25 -1.90
CA ARG A 91 -4.40 -8.20 -2.91
C ARG A 91 -3.21 -7.24 -3.00
N LEU A 92 -2.54 -7.00 -1.87
CA LEU A 92 -1.28 -6.27 -1.78
C LEU A 92 -0.16 -7.25 -1.41
N CYS A 93 0.50 -7.82 -2.42
CA CYS A 93 1.54 -8.81 -2.22
C CYS A 93 2.89 -8.19 -1.84
N LEU A 94 3.37 -8.46 -0.63
CA LEU A 94 4.75 -8.18 -0.22
C LEU A 94 5.64 -9.39 -0.50
N CYS A 95 6.73 -9.17 -1.24
CA CYS A 95 7.78 -10.18 -1.42
C CYS A 95 9.05 -9.79 -0.65
N MET A 96 9.61 -10.75 0.09
CA MET A 96 10.90 -10.62 0.75
C MET A 96 11.94 -11.33 -0.11
N ARG A 97 13.04 -10.64 -0.42
CA ARG A 97 14.17 -11.25 -1.12
C ARG A 97 15.05 -11.98 -0.10
N PRO A 98 15.60 -13.15 -0.44
CA PRO A 98 16.54 -13.83 0.44
C PRO A 98 17.79 -12.97 0.67
N PRO A 99 18.46 -13.12 1.82
CA PRO A 99 19.71 -12.40 2.11
C PRO A 99 20.77 -12.72 1.04
N GLY A 100 21.57 -11.72 0.64
CA GLY A 100 22.61 -11.88 -0.39
C GLY A 100 22.14 -11.74 -1.84
N TYR A 101 20.83 -11.76 -2.12
CA TYR A 101 20.29 -11.66 -3.48
C TYR A 101 20.65 -10.37 -4.22
N THR A 102 20.82 -9.26 -3.50
CA THR A 102 21.19 -7.96 -4.09
C THR A 102 22.67 -7.82 -4.37
N VAL A 103 23.52 -8.68 -3.79
CA VAL A 103 24.98 -8.66 -3.97
C VAL A 103 25.37 -9.43 -5.26
N GLN A 104 24.69 -10.54 -5.54
CA GLN A 104 24.87 -11.36 -6.76
C GLN A 104 23.95 -10.92 -7.92
N LYS A 105 23.58 -9.63 -7.95
CA LYS A 105 22.58 -9.12 -8.91
C LYS A 105 23.00 -9.26 -10.38
N GLY A 106 24.28 -9.47 -10.65
CA GLY A 106 24.83 -9.71 -12.00
C GLY A 106 24.70 -11.16 -12.49
N GLU A 107 24.78 -12.16 -11.60
CA GLU A 107 24.74 -13.59 -12.00
C GLU A 107 23.33 -14.15 -12.13
N HIS A 108 22.35 -13.60 -11.39
CA HIS A 108 20.99 -14.16 -11.38
C HIS A 108 20.05 -13.57 -12.45
N GLN A 109 20.47 -12.51 -13.16
CA GLN A 109 19.65 -11.88 -14.21
C GLN A 109 19.65 -12.64 -15.55
N VAL A 110 20.55 -13.61 -15.75
CA VAL A 110 20.69 -14.30 -17.05
C VAL A 110 19.70 -15.45 -17.28
N ASN A 111 18.98 -15.93 -16.25
CA ASN A 111 18.09 -17.10 -16.40
C ASN A 111 16.61 -16.86 -16.11
N LEU A 112 16.20 -15.67 -15.64
CA LEU A 112 14.80 -15.27 -15.65
C LEU A 112 14.68 -14.07 -16.59
N GLY A 113 14.15 -14.33 -17.78
CA GLY A 113 13.86 -13.32 -18.78
C GLY A 113 13.23 -12.07 -18.14
N SER A 114 13.84 -10.93 -18.44
CA SER A 114 13.22 -9.60 -18.49
C SER A 114 12.16 -9.30 -17.43
N GLN A 115 12.58 -8.52 -16.43
CA GLN A 115 11.75 -7.53 -15.74
C GLN A 115 10.31 -7.93 -15.44
N VAL A 116 10.07 -8.49 -14.26
CA VAL A 116 8.73 -8.43 -13.69
C VAL A 116 8.81 -8.27 -12.18
N SER A 117 9.20 -7.08 -11.72
CA SER A 117 8.59 -6.53 -10.51
C SER A 117 7.16 -6.10 -10.86
N VAL A 118 6.29 -7.07 -11.15
CA VAL A 118 4.85 -6.82 -11.18
C VAL A 118 4.44 -6.67 -9.73
N TRP A 119 4.45 -5.43 -9.25
CA TRP A 119 3.54 -5.07 -8.18
C TRP A 119 2.14 -5.15 -8.77
N GLY A 120 1.58 -6.35 -8.76
CA GLY A 120 0.28 -6.64 -9.34
C GLY A 120 -0.76 -6.59 -8.24
N VAL A 121 -1.72 -5.68 -8.36
CA VAL A 121 -3.03 -5.94 -7.75
C VAL A 121 -3.60 -7.12 -8.51
N ARG A 122 -3.86 -8.22 -7.82
CA ARG A 122 -4.54 -9.40 -8.38
C ARG A 122 -5.81 -8.94 -9.12
N PRO A 123 -5.90 -9.10 -10.46
CA PRO A 123 -6.99 -8.51 -11.26
C PRO A 123 -8.33 -9.22 -11.06
N ASP A 124 -8.34 -10.39 -10.40
CA ASP A 124 -9.52 -11.20 -10.10
C ASP A 124 -10.37 -10.66 -8.93
N LEU A 125 -9.97 -9.56 -8.28
CA LEU A 125 -10.63 -9.08 -7.06
C LEU A 125 -10.92 -7.58 -7.11
N SER A 126 -12.07 -7.24 -7.68
CA SER A 126 -12.65 -5.89 -7.69
C SER A 126 -12.57 -5.25 -6.30
N LEU A 127 -12.09 -4.00 -6.25
CA LEU A 127 -12.06 -3.16 -5.05
C LEU A 127 -13.48 -2.63 -4.76
N GLU A 128 -14.44 -3.54 -4.57
CA GLU A 128 -15.73 -3.19 -3.94
C GLU A 128 -15.59 -3.10 -2.43
#